data_AF-A0A7S2CNM2-F1
#
_entry.id   AF-A0A7S2CNM2-F1
#
_cell.length_a   1.000
_cell.length_b   1.000
_cell.length_c   1.000
_cell.angle_alpha   90.00
_cell.angle_beta   90.00
_cell.angle_gamma   90.00
#
_symmetry.space_group_name_H-M   'P 1'
#
loop_
_entity.id
_entity.type
_entity.pdbx_description
1 polymer ?
#
loop_
_entity_poly.entity_id
_entity_poly.type
_entity_poly.pdbx_seq_one_letter_code
_entity_poly.pdbx_strand_id
1 'polypeptide(L)'
;VSPAQGTLPPWGVAEVVVTAFNEMPGSYSDDLECHVEGAPLARLNLKMMVKGCPLSLVKGSAGVEVVPPPLPSWLRFSDVLVGSPEVTKLVRVRNEGPIGALVNWTVREPDDSGPDDR
;
A
#
# COMPACT_ATOMS: atom_id res chain seq x y z
N VAL A 1 23.87 5.06 2.15
CA VAL A 1 24.67 5.03 3.39
C VAL A 1 25.85 5.98 3.22
N SER A 2 26.08 6.90 4.15
CA SER A 2 27.17 7.88 4.07
C SER A 2 27.76 8.19 5.46
N PRO A 3 29.09 8.15 5.64
CA PRO A 3 30.07 7.65 4.67
C PRO A 3 29.94 6.13 4.49
N ALA A 4 30.26 5.62 3.29
CA ALA A 4 30.25 4.18 3.02
C ALA A 4 31.55 3.48 3.46
N GLN A 5 32.62 4.24 3.68
CA GLN A 5 33.93 3.77 4.13
C GLN A 5 34.69 4.91 4.82
N GLY A 6 35.66 4.57 5.66
CA GLY A 6 36.51 5.54 6.35
C GLY A 6 37.51 4.87 7.29
N THR A 7 38.23 5.70 8.05
CA THR A 7 39.18 5.23 9.06
C THR A 7 38.65 5.56 10.45
N LEU A 8 38.62 4.56 11.33
CA LEU A 8 38.23 4.73 12.73
C LEU A 8 39.49 4.73 13.60
N PRO A 9 39.78 5.81 14.35
CA PRO A 9 40.90 5.80 15.28
C PRO A 9 40.60 4.86 16.47
N PRO A 10 41.64 4.42 17.22
CA PRO A 10 41.43 3.62 18.43
C PRO A 10 40.46 4.31 19.38
N TRP A 11 39.43 3.60 19.83
CA TRP A 11 38.35 4.12 20.68
C TRP A 11 37.55 5.29 20.06
N GLY A 12 37.70 5.52 18.76
CA GLY A 12 36.96 6.51 18.01
C GLY A 12 35.51 6.12 17.80
N VAL A 13 34.67 7.13 17.55
CA VAL A 13 33.27 6.96 17.17
C VAL A 13 33.08 7.63 15.81
N ALA A 14 32.42 6.93 14.90
CA ALA A 14 32.02 7.46 13.61
C ALA A 14 30.50 7.34 13.45
N GLU A 15 29.87 8.41 12.96
CA GLU A 15 28.46 8.41 12.62
C GLU A 15 28.29 7.99 11.16
N VAL A 16 27.35 7.07 10.92
CA VAL A 16 26.99 6.60 9.57
C VAL A 16 25.51 6.84 9.36
N VAL A 17 25.17 7.65 8.36
CA VAL A 17 23.78 7.97 8.01
C VAL A 17 23.26 6.97 6.99
N VAL A 18 22.19 6.26 7.36
CA VAL A 18 21.45 5.36 6.48
C VAL A 18 20.17 6.07 6.02
N THR A 19 20.10 6.41 4.74
CA THR A 19 18.92 7.04 4.13
C THR A 19 18.21 6.03 3.25
N ALA A 20 16.90 5.87 3.44
CA ALA A 20 16.04 5.02 2.63
C ALA A 20 15.03 5.89 1.86
N PHE A 21 14.85 5.60 0.57
CA PHE A 21 13.85 6.24 -0.30
C PHE A 21 12.99 5.16 -0.93
N ASN A 22 11.68 5.39 -1.01
CA ASN A 22 10.77 4.40 -1.57
C ASN A 22 9.47 5.02 -2.06
N GLU A 23 9.06 4.61 -3.25
CA GLU A 23 7.87 5.10 -3.98
C GLU A 23 6.72 4.07 -3.99
N MET A 24 6.88 2.92 -3.34
CA MET A 24 5.90 1.83 -3.34
C MET A 24 5.56 1.34 -1.93
N PRO A 25 4.26 1.16 -1.61
CA PRO A 25 3.87 0.45 -0.40
C PRO A 25 4.38 -0.98 -0.42
N GLY A 26 4.92 -1.41 0.71
CA GLY A 26 5.55 -2.72 0.82
C GLY A 26 6.39 -2.84 2.07
N SER A 27 6.83 -4.07 2.32
CA SER A 27 7.81 -4.38 3.37
C SER A 27 9.15 -4.66 2.71
N TYR A 28 10.18 -3.96 3.14
CA TYR A 28 11.53 -4.08 2.61
C TYR A 28 12.45 -4.46 3.76
N SER A 29 13.26 -5.48 3.53
CA SER A 29 14.26 -5.95 4.49
C SER A 29 15.61 -5.94 3.79
N ASP A 30 16.63 -5.48 4.50
CA ASP A 30 18.00 -5.40 4.00
C ASP A 30 18.97 -5.62 5.16
N ASP A 31 20.17 -6.09 4.86
CA ASP A 31 21.21 -6.37 5.86
C ASP A 31 22.42 -5.46 5.61
N LEU A 32 22.70 -4.57 6.57
CA LEU A 32 23.88 -3.72 6.51
C LEU A 32 25.05 -4.42 7.21
N GLU A 33 26.11 -4.67 6.45
CA GLU A 33 27.34 -5.27 6.95
C GLU A 33 28.43 -4.20 7.16
N CYS A 34 29.00 -4.15 8.36
CA CYS A 34 30.09 -3.24 8.71
C CYS A 34 31.37 -4.04 8.95
N HIS A 35 32.34 -3.83 8.07
CA HIS A 35 33.65 -4.46 8.13
C HIS A 35 34.66 -3.48 8.76
N VAL A 36 35.27 -3.88 9.87
CA VAL A 36 36.36 -3.15 10.51
C VAL A 36 37.55 -4.09 10.62
N GLU A 37 38.69 -3.66 10.08
CA GLU A 37 39.92 -4.46 10.11
C GLU A 37 40.32 -4.78 11.56
N GLY A 38 40.57 -6.06 11.84
CA GLY A 38 40.93 -6.52 13.19
C GLY A 38 39.75 -6.66 14.16
N ALA A 39 38.50 -6.43 13.72
CA ALA A 39 37.29 -6.64 14.52
C ALA A 39 36.32 -7.64 13.85
N PRO A 40 35.44 -8.29 14.63
CA PRO A 40 34.37 -9.12 14.07
C PRO A 40 33.41 -8.33 13.19
N LEU A 41 32.81 -9.02 12.21
CA LEU A 41 31.76 -8.45 11.36
C LEU A 41 30.56 -8.02 12.20
N ALA A 42 30.16 -6.75 12.07
CA ALA A 42 28.91 -6.27 12.64
C ALA A 42 27.82 -6.26 11.57
N ARG A 43 26.66 -6.83 11.89
CA ARG A 43 25.48 -6.89 11.00
C ARG A 43 24.32 -6.13 11.62
N LEU A 44 23.65 -5.31 10.82
CA LEU A 44 22.48 -4.55 11.22
C LEU A 44 21.31 -4.87 10.28
N ASN A 45 20.31 -5.58 10.80
CA ASN A 45 19.14 -5.96 10.03
C ASN A 45 18.18 -4.78 9.96
N LEU A 46 17.93 -4.28 8.76
CA LEU A 46 17.02 -3.17 8.48
C LEU A 46 15.67 -3.71 8.04
N LYS A 47 14.60 -3.22 8.66
CA LYS A 47 13.22 -3.48 8.21
C LYS A 47 12.50 -2.15 8.08
N MET A 48 12.01 -1.87 6.87
CA MET A 48 11.18 -0.70 6.60
C MET A 48 9.84 -1.13 6.00
N MET A 49 8.80 -0.37 6.31
CA MET A 49 7.47 -0.58 5.74
C MET A 49 6.93 0.76 5.26
N VAL A 50 6.56 0.81 3.99
CA VAL A 50 5.80 1.93 3.43
C VAL A 50 4.33 1.54 3.46
N LYS A 51 3.53 2.29 4.22
CA LYS A 51 2.09 2.06 4.33
C LYS A 51 1.37 2.93 3.29
N GLY A 52 0.41 2.33 2.59
CA GLY A 52 -0.44 3.02 1.62
C GLY A 52 -0.97 2.07 0.55
N CYS A 53 -1.84 2.58 -0.31
CA CYS A 53 -2.21 1.93 -1.56
C CYS A 53 -2.03 2.99 -2.66
N PRO A 54 -1.24 2.74 -3.72
CA PRO A 54 -1.10 3.69 -4.82
C PRO A 54 -2.41 3.82 -5.63
N LEU A 55 -3.39 2.94 -5.37
CA LEU A 55 -4.70 2.94 -6.01
C LEU A 55 -5.70 3.68 -5.14
N SER A 56 -6.33 4.68 -5.75
CA SER A 56 -7.47 5.39 -5.17
C SER A 56 -8.64 5.42 -6.15
N LEU A 57 -9.85 5.40 -5.60
CA LEU A 57 -11.07 5.64 -6.35
C LEU A 57 -11.30 7.15 -6.44
N VAL A 58 -11.46 7.67 -7.66
CA VAL A 58 -11.71 9.09 -7.87
C VAL A 58 -13.11 9.44 -7.38
N LYS A 59 -13.19 10.30 -6.36
CA LYS A 59 -14.46 10.84 -5.84
C LYS A 59 -15.15 11.65 -6.95
N GLY A 60 -16.43 11.39 -7.20
CA GLY A 60 -17.21 12.10 -8.24
C GLY A 60 -17.79 11.20 -9.35
N SER A 61 -17.66 9.88 -9.25
CA SER A 61 -18.47 8.94 -10.04
C SER A 61 -19.93 9.03 -9.59
N ALA A 62 -20.77 9.70 -10.39
CA ALA A 62 -22.19 9.88 -10.06
C ALA A 62 -22.91 8.53 -9.89
N GLY A 63 -23.53 8.31 -8.74
CA GLY A 63 -24.29 7.08 -8.44
C GLY A 63 -23.44 5.86 -8.07
N VAL A 64 -22.21 6.07 -7.60
CA VAL A 64 -21.37 5.04 -6.99
C VAL A 64 -20.86 5.55 -5.65
N GLU A 65 -21.18 4.84 -4.58
CA GLU A 65 -20.72 5.17 -3.23
C GLU A 65 -19.54 4.29 -2.84
N VAL A 66 -18.47 4.90 -2.33
CA VAL A 66 -17.30 4.19 -1.79
C VAL A 66 -17.53 3.97 -0.30
N VAL A 67 -17.65 2.71 0.12
CA VAL A 67 -17.82 2.36 1.53
C VAL A 67 -16.45 2.46 2.23
N PRO A 68 -16.31 3.27 3.29
CA PRO A 68 -15.04 3.43 4.00
C PRO A 68 -14.65 2.16 4.79
N PRO A 69 -13.34 1.98 5.09
CA PRO A 69 -12.80 0.83 5.84
C PRO A 69 -13.47 0.63 7.22
N PRO A 70 -13.49 -0.60 7.80
CA PRO A 70 -12.32 -1.49 7.91
C PRO A 70 -12.26 -2.75 7.02
N LEU A 71 -13.25 -3.01 6.17
CA LEU A 71 -13.32 -4.16 5.25
C LEU A 71 -13.31 -3.68 3.78
N PRO A 72 -13.00 -4.53 2.78
CA PRO A 72 -12.42 -4.08 1.50
C PRO A 72 -13.27 -3.01 0.83
N SER A 73 -12.62 -2.05 0.16
CA SER A 73 -13.28 -0.90 -0.49
C SER A 73 -14.41 -1.37 -1.41
N TRP A 74 -15.65 -1.40 -0.90
CA TRP A 74 -16.82 -1.77 -1.68
C TRP A 74 -17.31 -0.55 -2.45
N LEU A 75 -17.75 -0.81 -3.68
CA LEU A 75 -18.48 0.15 -4.49
C LEU A 75 -19.95 -0.25 -4.45
N ARG A 76 -20.78 0.59 -3.81
CA ARG A 76 -22.22 0.39 -3.82
C ARG A 76 -22.80 1.03 -5.08
N PHE A 77 -23.35 0.18 -5.95
CA PHE A 77 -24.21 0.61 -7.04
C PHE A 77 -25.53 1.06 -6.43
N SER A 78 -25.98 2.28 -6.70
CA SER A 78 -27.28 2.76 -6.19
C SER A 78 -28.43 1.88 -6.70
N ASP A 79 -29.58 1.95 -6.02
CA ASP A 79 -30.76 1.17 -6.37
C ASP A 79 -31.14 1.33 -7.86
N VAL A 80 -31.39 0.19 -8.51
CA VAL A 80 -31.86 0.13 -9.90
C VAL A 80 -33.29 -0.38 -9.89
N LEU A 81 -34.19 0.34 -10.57
CA LEU A 81 -35.60 -0.03 -10.61
C LEU A 81 -35.80 -1.30 -11.44
N VAL A 82 -36.62 -2.22 -10.94
CA VAL A 82 -37.00 -3.43 -11.67
C VAL A 82 -37.73 -3.05 -12.95
N GLY A 83 -37.25 -3.55 -14.09
CA GLY A 83 -37.78 -3.21 -15.41
C GLY A 83 -37.26 -1.90 -16.00
N SER A 84 -36.28 -1.24 -15.36
CA SER A 84 -35.61 -0.09 -15.97
C SER A 84 -34.76 -0.51 -17.16
N PRO A 85 -34.47 0.41 -18.10
CA PRO A 85 -33.38 0.23 -19.06
C PRO A 85 -32.05 -0.04 -18.35
N GLU A 86 -31.10 -0.62 -19.08
CA GLU A 86 -29.74 -0.87 -18.60
C GLU A 86 -29.10 0.41 -18.04
N VAL A 87 -28.48 0.31 -16.86
CA VAL A 87 -27.81 1.43 -16.19
C VAL A 87 -26.30 1.22 -16.25
N THR A 88 -25.59 2.14 -16.90
CA THR A 88 -24.12 2.16 -16.91
C THR A 88 -23.59 3.21 -15.93
N LYS A 89 -22.59 2.85 -15.12
CA LYS A 89 -21.86 3.79 -14.25
C LYS A 89 -20.37 3.78 -14.59
N LEU A 90 -19.74 4.94 -14.54
CA LEU A 90 -18.30 5.08 -14.75
C LEU A 90 -17.57 5.11 -13.41
N VAL A 91 -16.71 4.13 -13.18
CA VAL A 91 -15.77 4.12 -12.04
C VAL A 91 -14.38 4.50 -12.55
N ARG A 92 -13.74 5.47 -11.89
CA ARG A 92 -12.37 5.88 -12.20
C ARG A 92 -11.43 5.44 -11.09
N VAL A 93 -10.48 4.59 -11.44
CA VAL A 93 -9.35 4.21 -10.57
C VAL A 93 -8.14 5.04 -10.97
N ARG A 94 -7.52 5.69 -10.00
CA ARG A 94 -6.26 6.41 -10.18
C ARG A 94 -5.13 5.57 -9.60
N ASN A 95 -4.09 5.34 -10.40
CA ASN A 95 -2.84 4.76 -9.97
C ASN A 95 -1.78 5.87 -9.87
N GLU A 96 -1.36 6.18 -8.66
CA GLU A 96 -0.28 7.14 -8.39
C GLU A 96 1.08 6.43 -8.18
N GLY A 97 1.11 5.10 -8.36
CA GLY A 97 2.31 4.29 -8.23
C GLY A 97 3.17 4.25 -9.51
N PRO A 98 4.46 3.88 -9.39
CA PRO A 98 5.40 3.83 -10.52
C PRO A 98 5.24 2.59 -11.41
N ILE A 99 4.42 1.63 -11.01
CA ILE A 99 4.16 0.37 -11.74
C ILE A 99 2.71 0.28 -12.18
N GLY A 100 2.44 -0.40 -13.30
CA GLY A 100 1.09 -0.71 -13.73
C GLY A 100 0.36 -1.57 -12.70
N ALA A 101 -0.90 -1.27 -12.43
CA ALA A 101 -1.72 -2.00 -11.49
C ALA A 101 -2.78 -2.84 -12.20
N LEU A 102 -3.05 -4.03 -11.67
CA LEU A 102 -4.13 -4.89 -12.13
C LEU A 102 -5.37 -4.65 -11.26
N VAL A 103 -6.49 -4.31 -11.90
CA VAL A 103 -7.77 -4.20 -11.23
C VAL A 103 -8.53 -5.50 -11.42
N ASN A 104 -8.88 -6.15 -10.31
CA ASN A 104 -9.81 -7.27 -10.30
C ASN A 104 -11.04 -6.85 -9.48
N TRP A 105 -12.22 -7.14 -9.99
CA TRP A 105 -13.48 -6.88 -9.30
C TRP A 105 -14.37 -8.11 -9.35
N THR A 106 -15.29 -8.20 -8.41
CA THR A 106 -16.38 -9.18 -8.44
C THR A 106 -17.67 -8.44 -8.09
N VAL A 107 -18.76 -8.80 -8.77
CA VAL A 107 -20.09 -8.29 -8.46
C VAL A 107 -20.73 -9.26 -7.48
N ARG A 108 -21.35 -8.72 -6.43
CA ARG A 108 -22.15 -9.48 -5.48
C ARG A 108 -23.52 -8.84 -5.38
N GLU A 109 -24.55 -9.67 -5.40
CA GLU A 109 -25.89 -9.23 -5.01
C GLU A 109 -25.88 -8.96 -3.50
N PRO A 110 -26.62 -7.94 -3.02
CA PRO A 110 -26.83 -7.78 -1.59
C PRO A 110 -27.52 -9.04 -1.03
N ASP A 111 -27.04 -9.58 0.10
CA ASP A 111 -27.68 -10.72 0.75
C ASP A 111 -29.15 -10.40 1.04
N ASP A 112 -30.06 -11.13 0.38
CA ASP A 112 -31.51 -11.03 0.57
C ASP A 112 -31.96 -11.81 1.82
N SER A 113 -31.15 -11.78 2.89
CA SER A 113 -31.62 -12.19 4.21
C SER A 113 -32.53 -11.09 4.74
N GLY A 114 -33.78 -11.06 4.24
CA GLY A 114 -34.84 -10.29 4.86
C GLY A 114 -34.99 -10.64 6.34
N PRO A 115 -35.60 -9.77 7.16
CA PRO A 115 -35.92 -10.11 8.53
C PRO A 115 -36.78 -11.39 8.54
N ASP A 116 -36.34 -12.41 9.28
CA ASP A 116 -37.13 -13.60 9.58
C ASP A 116 -38.30 -13.14 10.47
N ASP A 117 -39.40 -12.69 9.85
CA ASP A 117 -40.69 -12.49 10.50
C ASP A 117 -41.25 -13.87 10.87
N ARG A 118 -40.83 -14.39 12.02
CA ARG A 118 -41.51 -15.47 12.77
C ARG A 118 -42.30 -14.90 13.93
#